data_AF-A0A6B0WRV6-F1
#
_entry.id   AF-A0A6B0WRV6-F1
#
_cell.length_a   1.000
_cell.length_b   1.000
_cell.length_c   1.000
_cell.angle_alpha   90.00
_cell.angle_beta   90.00
_cell.angle_gamma   90.00
#
_symmetry.space_group_name_H-M   'P 1'
#
loop_
_entity.id
_entity.type
_entity.pdbx_description
1 polymer ?
#
loop_
_entity_poly.entity_id
_entity_poly.type
_entity_poly.pdbx_seq_one_letter_code
_entity_poly.pdbx_strand_id
1 'polypeptide(L)'
;SSSGVEYVVRRGDSLSKIAARFSMSVTELKRINGLRSNNIYPGQRLRTRSYTVQSARSRPSSGYVEMDYVVRRGDSLSKIAAQYSMGLTELKRSNGIRSDRIYVGQRLKIRTRLTKIAMDNGPYYFSRPKAAVQRSRRYREVPPKKPIEDYRSARNLMGVFNASINSDMRRDGRSLKGWRIVLDPGHGGRDPGAIVSNLDGNNRSVYVVEDEFVYDIALRLYQKLRLAGAEVEMTVISPNHLIRENNPPARTFVHEQNEVYNDVSVNRRNSFSVRPGLDNIVQRVKIANRFFARRGKTLFISLHADNTPNRPEGPLVIYWSRRGKIDSRSRSFARIMERALDLPDVPAQIGGRNLAVLRGNLAQAEILVEIRNVHHKGEAWALRSHKIRDSDADRIFRGILNYAKRY
;
A
#
# COMPACT_ATOMS: atom_id res chain seq x y z
N SER A 1 17.87 28.13 -4.55
CA SER A 1 16.92 28.84 -5.42
C SER A 1 16.02 27.82 -6.09
N SER A 2 14.72 27.76 -5.76
CA SER A 2 13.80 26.78 -6.36
C SER A 2 13.36 27.27 -7.74
N SER A 3 13.89 26.66 -8.81
CA SER A 3 13.38 26.88 -10.17
C SER A 3 12.00 26.24 -10.31
N GLY A 4 10.95 27.06 -10.32
CA GLY A 4 9.59 26.58 -10.64
C GLY A 4 9.52 26.14 -12.10
N VAL A 5 8.75 25.08 -12.39
CA VAL A 5 8.39 24.72 -13.76
C VAL A 5 7.09 25.45 -14.09
N GLU A 6 7.01 26.08 -15.26
CA GLU A 6 5.74 26.65 -15.73
C GLU A 6 4.89 25.57 -16.40
N TYR A 7 3.63 25.49 -15.98
CA TYR A 7 2.60 24.65 -16.58
C TYR A 7 1.58 25.53 -17.31
N VAL A 8 1.34 25.27 -18.59
CA VAL A 8 0.28 25.94 -19.36
C VAL A 8 -1.01 25.14 -19.23
N VAL A 9 -2.04 25.76 -18.63
CA VAL A 9 -3.38 25.20 -18.43
C VAL A 9 -3.98 24.81 -19.79
N ARG A 10 -4.58 23.62 -19.87
CA ARG A 10 -5.21 23.08 -21.09
C ARG A 10 -6.73 23.02 -20.93
N ARG A 11 -7.44 22.91 -22.05
CA ARG A 11 -8.90 22.70 -22.05
C ARG A 11 -9.25 21.44 -21.24
N GLY A 12 -10.08 21.59 -20.21
CA GLY A 12 -10.50 20.51 -19.32
C GLY A 12 -9.67 20.34 -18.04
N ASP A 13 -8.63 21.14 -17.84
CA ASP A 13 -7.89 21.20 -16.59
C ASP A 13 -8.71 21.84 -15.46
N SER A 14 -8.43 21.40 -14.23
CA SER A 14 -8.87 22.03 -12.99
C SER A 14 -7.66 22.16 -12.06
N LEU A 15 -7.70 23.07 -11.09
CA LEU A 15 -6.62 23.18 -10.11
C LEU A 15 -6.38 21.88 -9.36
N SER A 16 -7.42 21.09 -9.09
CA SER A 16 -7.29 19.77 -8.45
C SER A 16 -6.49 18.79 -9.30
N LYS A 17 -6.76 18.71 -10.61
CA LYS A 17 -6.02 17.86 -11.54
C LYS A 17 -4.56 18.30 -11.69
N ILE A 18 -4.33 19.61 -11.82
CA ILE A 18 -2.98 20.16 -11.95
C ILE A 18 -2.19 19.96 -10.64
N ALA A 19 -2.79 20.26 -9.49
CA ALA A 19 -2.14 20.06 -8.20
C ALA A 19 -1.77 18.59 -7.97
N ALA A 20 -2.69 17.66 -8.26
CA ALA A 20 -2.42 16.23 -8.20
C ALA A 20 -1.26 15.80 -9.13
N ARG A 21 -1.22 16.32 -10.36
CA ARG A 21 -0.16 16.04 -11.34
C ARG A 21 1.23 16.43 -10.83
N PHE A 22 1.33 17.55 -10.12
CA PHE A 22 2.60 18.05 -9.58
C PHE A 22 2.82 17.69 -8.11
N SER A 23 2.01 16.79 -7.54
CA SER A 23 2.07 16.39 -6.13
C SER A 23 2.02 17.58 -5.16
N MET A 24 1.16 18.55 -5.48
CA MET A 24 0.88 19.74 -4.69
C MET A 24 -0.57 19.70 -4.20
N SER A 25 -0.90 20.48 -3.18
CA SER A 25 -2.32 20.75 -2.86
C SER A 25 -2.85 21.87 -3.76
N VAL A 26 -4.18 21.91 -3.96
CA VAL A 26 -4.84 23.04 -4.66
C VAL A 26 -4.49 24.35 -3.95
N THR A 27 -4.53 24.37 -2.62
CA THR A 27 -4.16 25.53 -1.80
C THR A 27 -2.73 25.98 -2.04
N GLU A 28 -1.78 25.05 -2.15
CA GLU A 28 -0.40 25.37 -2.44
C GLU A 28 -0.21 25.90 -3.86
N LEU A 29 -0.82 25.24 -4.85
CA LEU A 29 -0.81 25.69 -6.25
C LEU A 29 -1.40 27.10 -6.39
N LYS A 30 -2.50 27.39 -5.68
CA LYS A 30 -3.10 28.72 -5.61
C LYS A 30 -2.15 29.74 -5.00
N ARG A 31 -1.56 29.40 -3.85
CA ARG A 31 -0.66 30.30 -3.11
C ARG A 31 0.56 30.70 -3.95
N ILE A 32 1.19 29.75 -4.64
CA ILE A 32 2.40 30.06 -5.45
C ILE A 32 2.09 30.80 -6.75
N ASN A 33 0.81 30.80 -7.16
CA ASN A 33 0.32 31.49 -8.35
C ASN A 33 -0.54 32.73 -8.03
N GLY A 34 -0.66 33.11 -6.75
CA GLY A 34 -1.51 34.23 -6.32
C GLY A 34 -3.01 34.07 -6.64
N LEU A 35 -3.49 32.84 -6.85
CA LEU A 35 -4.89 32.60 -7.24
C LEU A 35 -5.82 32.71 -6.03
N ARG A 36 -6.85 33.55 -6.13
CA ARG A 36 -7.88 33.71 -5.10
C ARG A 36 -9.04 32.71 -5.28
N SER A 37 -9.36 32.34 -6.51
CA SER A 37 -10.43 31.37 -6.85
C SER A 37 -9.86 30.06 -7.42
N ASN A 38 -10.75 29.11 -7.73
CA ASN A 38 -10.39 27.86 -8.39
C ASN A 38 -10.48 27.93 -9.92
N ASN A 39 -10.86 29.09 -10.46
CA ASN A 39 -11.05 29.28 -11.88
C ASN A 39 -9.69 29.42 -12.56
N ILE A 40 -9.50 28.63 -13.61
CA ILE A 40 -8.34 28.68 -14.49
C ILE A 40 -8.79 28.57 -15.94
N TYR A 41 -8.03 29.18 -16.84
CA TYR A 41 -8.38 29.26 -18.25
C TYR A 41 -7.34 28.56 -19.12
N PRO A 42 -7.73 27.86 -20.19
CA PRO A 42 -6.77 27.33 -21.15
C PRO A 42 -5.81 28.42 -21.64
N GLY A 43 -4.52 28.12 -21.67
CA GLY A 43 -3.45 29.07 -21.97
C GLY A 43 -2.86 29.79 -20.74
N GLN A 44 -3.53 29.75 -19.59
CA GLN A 44 -3.00 30.35 -18.35
C GLN A 44 -1.73 29.62 -17.89
N ARG A 45 -0.69 30.38 -17.53
CA ARG A 45 0.56 29.81 -17.00
C ARG A 45 0.51 29.75 -15.49
N LEU A 46 0.74 28.56 -14.94
CA LEU A 46 0.88 28.33 -13.50
C LEU A 46 2.30 27.90 -13.20
N ARG A 47 2.95 28.57 -12.26
CA ARG A 47 4.14 28.08 -11.57
C ARG A 47 3.76 26.81 -10.82
N THR A 48 4.49 25.73 -11.07
CA THR A 48 4.39 24.47 -10.36
C THR A 48 5.77 24.10 -9.81
N ARG A 49 5.84 23.12 -8.91
CA ARG A 49 7.13 22.60 -8.46
C ARG A 49 7.78 21.77 -9.57
N SER A 50 9.03 22.06 -9.87
CA SER A 50 9.92 21.12 -10.54
C SER A 50 10.43 20.12 -9.51
N TYR A 51 10.17 18.83 -9.71
CA TYR A 51 11.14 17.82 -9.28
C TYR A 51 12.08 17.62 -10.45
N THR A 52 13.04 18.51 -10.61
CA THR A 52 14.21 18.24 -11.45
C THR A 52 14.99 17.14 -10.75
N VAL A 53 14.93 15.91 -11.28
CA VAL A 53 16.01 14.94 -11.04
C VAL A 53 17.20 15.46 -11.84
N GLN A 54 17.87 16.48 -11.31
CA GLN A 54 19.20 16.82 -11.78
C GLN A 54 20.11 15.67 -11.35
N SER A 55 20.54 14.90 -12.34
CA SER A 55 21.75 14.10 -12.24
C SER A 55 22.91 15.06 -11.97
N ALA A 56 23.22 15.28 -10.69
CA ALA A 56 24.43 15.95 -10.25
C ALA A 56 25.28 14.93 -9.52
N ARG A 57 26.44 14.62 -10.11
CA ARG A 57 27.59 14.03 -9.42
C ARG A 57 27.96 14.94 -8.26
N SER A 58 27.55 14.56 -7.05
CA SER A 58 28.03 15.17 -5.82
C SER A 58 27.96 14.16 -4.68
N ARG A 59 29.03 14.15 -3.88
CA ARG A 59 29.39 13.25 -2.78
C ARG A 59 28.23 13.00 -1.78
N PRO A 60 28.21 11.87 -1.07
CA PRO A 60 27.01 11.37 -0.41
C PRO A 60 26.57 12.29 0.73
N SER A 61 25.48 13.03 0.54
CA SER A 61 24.79 13.68 1.64
C SER A 61 24.01 12.63 2.42
N SER A 62 24.12 12.73 3.75
CA SER A 62 23.60 11.83 4.79
C SER A 62 22.24 11.24 4.43
N GLY A 63 22.08 9.91 4.55
CA GLY A 63 20.88 9.13 4.25
C GLY A 63 19.65 9.50 5.08
N TYR A 64 19.15 10.72 4.92
CA TYR A 64 17.96 11.26 5.55
C TYR A 64 17.09 11.93 4.48
N VAL A 65 15.79 11.72 4.56
CA VAL A 65 14.79 12.52 3.85
C VAL A 65 14.16 13.49 4.83
N GLU A 66 14.13 14.75 4.41
CA GLU A 66 13.41 15.81 5.08
C GLU A 66 12.01 15.96 4.48
N MET A 67 10.99 16.07 5.32
CA MET A 67 9.61 16.38 4.91
C MET A 67 8.93 17.28 5.95
N ASP A 68 7.96 18.09 5.50
CA ASP A 68 7.12 18.89 6.40
C ASP A 68 5.85 18.12 6.82
N TYR A 69 5.60 18.05 8.11
CA TYR A 69 4.40 17.48 8.71
C TYR A 69 3.55 18.57 9.35
N VAL A 70 2.24 18.57 9.11
CA VAL A 70 1.29 19.50 9.75
C VAL A 70 0.58 18.77 10.88
N VAL A 71 0.77 19.23 12.11
CA VAL A 71 0.18 18.69 13.32
C VAL A 71 -1.35 18.70 13.23
N ARG A 72 -1.97 17.58 13.58
CA ARG A 72 -3.42 17.33 13.53
C ARG A 72 -3.99 17.18 14.94
N ARG A 73 -5.32 17.29 15.05
CA ARG A 73 -6.02 17.09 16.32
C ARG A 73 -5.75 15.68 16.86
N GLY A 74 -5.21 15.58 18.08
CA GLY A 74 -4.88 14.31 18.75
C GLY A 74 -3.42 13.88 18.64
N ASP A 75 -2.58 14.65 17.94
CA ASP A 75 -1.15 14.39 17.83
C ASP A 75 -0.38 14.72 19.12
N SER A 76 0.75 14.04 19.28
CA SER A 76 1.81 14.39 20.23
C SER A 76 3.16 14.23 19.51
N LEU A 77 4.20 14.93 19.98
CA LEU A 77 5.55 14.77 19.41
C LEU A 77 6.02 13.32 19.46
N SER A 78 5.69 12.58 20.51
CA SER A 78 6.00 11.16 20.65
C SER A 78 5.32 10.29 19.59
N LYS A 79 4.04 10.54 19.29
CA LYS A 79 3.30 9.82 18.24
C LYS A 79 3.87 10.14 16.86
N ILE A 80 4.18 11.41 16.59
CA ILE A 80 4.76 11.85 15.31
C ILE A 80 6.16 11.27 15.13
N ALA A 81 7.02 11.34 16.16
CA ALA A 81 8.37 10.78 16.12
C ALA A 81 8.34 9.28 15.84
N ALA A 82 7.48 8.53 16.55
CA ALA A 82 7.29 7.11 16.32
C ALA A 82 6.77 6.81 14.89
N GLN A 83 5.80 7.57 14.40
CA GLN A 83 5.24 7.43 13.05
C GLN A 83 6.32 7.55 11.97
N TYR A 84 7.30 8.44 12.15
CA TYR A 84 8.34 8.70 11.16
C TYR A 84 9.69 8.06 11.50
N SER A 85 9.70 7.12 12.46
CA SER A 85 10.91 6.44 12.93
C SER A 85 12.04 7.40 13.33
N MET A 86 11.68 8.53 13.92
CA MET A 86 12.62 9.52 14.47
C MET A 86 12.72 9.37 15.99
N GLY A 87 13.88 9.70 16.56
CA GLY A 87 13.95 9.92 18.00
C GLY A 87 13.10 11.13 18.41
N LEU A 88 12.40 11.08 19.54
CA LEU A 88 11.65 12.24 20.07
C LEU A 88 12.57 13.46 20.25
N THR A 89 13.74 13.26 20.85
CA THR A 89 14.77 14.29 21.02
C THR A 89 15.27 14.83 19.68
N GLU A 90 15.40 13.96 18.68
CA GLU A 90 15.83 14.33 17.33
C GLU A 90 14.76 15.17 16.61
N LEU A 91 13.49 14.78 16.72
CA LEU A 91 12.35 15.54 16.20
C LEU A 91 12.28 16.93 16.85
N LYS A 92 12.39 17.00 18.18
CA LYS A 92 12.39 18.26 18.94
C LYS A 92 13.53 19.17 18.50
N ARG A 93 14.76 18.65 18.48
CA ARG A 93 15.96 19.38 18.06
C ARG A 93 15.85 19.90 16.63
N SER A 94 15.36 19.07 15.69
CA SER A 94 15.21 19.44 14.28
C SER A 94 14.17 20.53 14.04
N ASN A 95 13.30 20.76 15.01
CA ASN A 95 12.21 21.74 14.96
C ASN A 95 12.38 22.91 15.93
N GLY A 96 13.50 22.99 16.67
CA GLY A 96 13.71 24.02 17.69
C GLY A 96 12.71 23.96 18.85
N ILE A 97 12.09 22.80 19.09
CA ILE A 97 11.05 22.63 20.11
C ILE A 97 11.68 22.24 21.45
N ARG A 98 11.45 23.04 22.49
CA ARG A 98 12.00 22.82 23.84
C ARG A 98 11.06 21.99 24.74
N SER A 99 9.75 22.22 24.66
CA SER A 99 8.73 21.49 25.43
C SER A 99 8.04 20.38 24.62
N ASP A 100 7.07 19.67 25.19
CA ASP A 100 6.30 18.64 24.46
C ASP A 100 4.99 19.17 23.86
N ARG A 101 4.73 20.48 24.02
CA ARG A 101 3.50 21.12 23.54
C ARG A 101 3.62 21.42 22.04
N ILE A 102 2.62 20.98 21.29
CA ILE A 102 2.43 21.28 19.87
C ILE A 102 0.98 21.68 19.59
N TYR A 103 0.76 22.44 18.53
CA TYR A 103 -0.54 22.99 18.17
C TYR A 103 -1.04 22.41 16.84
N VAL A 104 -2.34 22.16 16.73
CA VAL A 104 -2.95 21.78 15.45
C VAL A 104 -2.63 22.86 14.41
N GLY A 105 -2.18 22.45 13.22
CA GLY A 105 -1.71 23.33 12.16
C GLY A 105 -0.22 23.68 12.22
N GLN A 106 0.48 23.36 13.33
CA GLN A 106 1.92 23.58 13.44
C GLN A 106 2.68 22.71 12.43
N ARG A 107 3.69 23.29 11.78
CA ARG A 107 4.56 22.57 10.84
C ARG A 107 5.81 22.05 11.55
N LEU A 108 6.12 20.78 11.33
CA LEU A 108 7.31 20.10 11.83
C LEU A 108 8.14 19.57 10.65
N LYS A 109 9.43 19.90 10.62
CA LYS A 109 10.47 19.26 9.83
C LYS A 109 10.77 17.87 10.37
N ILE A 110 10.33 16.86 9.64
CA ILE A 110 10.60 15.46 9.90
C ILE A 110 11.86 15.08 9.11
N ARG A 111 12.89 14.60 9.81
CA ARG A 111 14.12 14.07 9.25
C ARG A 111 14.16 12.56 9.48
N THR A 112 13.60 11.80 8.55
CA THR A 112 13.65 10.34 8.66
C THR A 112 14.90 9.81 8.00
N ARG A 113 15.61 8.87 8.63
CA ARG A 113 16.75 8.22 8.00
C ARG A 113 16.22 7.37 6.86
N LEU A 114 16.44 7.78 5.62
CA LEU A 114 16.35 6.83 4.53
C LEU A 114 17.58 5.93 4.64
N THR A 115 17.37 4.66 4.96
CA THR A 115 18.29 3.66 4.44
C THR A 115 18.20 3.76 2.92
N LYS A 116 19.08 4.57 2.33
CA LYS A 116 19.19 4.72 0.89
C LYS A 116 19.69 3.38 0.38
N ILE A 117 18.78 2.52 -0.03
CA ILE A 117 19.17 1.31 -0.74
C ILE A 117 19.38 1.73 -2.18
N ALA A 118 20.64 2.01 -2.48
CA ALA A 118 21.08 2.42 -3.80
C ALA A 118 21.14 1.19 -4.71
N MET A 119 20.01 0.83 -5.33
CA MET A 119 19.95 0.01 -6.53
C MET A 119 18.75 0.41 -7.37
N ASP A 120 18.86 0.27 -8.69
CA ASP A 120 17.73 0.43 -9.62
C ASP A 120 16.55 -0.51 -9.33
N ASN A 121 16.75 -1.54 -8.47
CA ASN A 121 15.75 -2.54 -8.07
C ASN A 121 15.53 -2.65 -6.54
N GLY A 122 16.24 -1.89 -5.70
CA GLY A 122 16.17 -2.02 -4.23
C GLY A 122 16.45 -3.45 -3.69
N PRO A 123 16.31 -3.71 -2.38
CA PRO A 123 16.38 -5.07 -1.83
C PRO A 123 15.06 -5.85 -2.02
N TYR A 124 14.08 -5.20 -2.66
CA TYR A 124 12.69 -5.60 -2.62
C TYR A 124 12.21 -6.16 -3.98
N TYR A 125 13.13 -6.45 -4.89
CA TYR A 125 12.89 -7.21 -6.11
C TYR A 125 13.94 -8.28 -6.29
N PHE A 126 13.52 -9.43 -6.83
CA PHE A 126 14.47 -10.42 -7.34
C PHE A 126 15.10 -9.94 -8.66
N SER A 127 14.29 -9.35 -9.53
CA SER A 127 14.73 -8.74 -10.79
C SER A 127 13.82 -7.58 -11.20
N ARG A 128 14.37 -6.60 -11.94
CA ARG A 128 13.57 -5.53 -12.52
C ARG A 128 12.65 -6.07 -13.62
N PRO A 129 11.40 -5.60 -13.69
CA PRO A 129 10.62 -5.78 -14.90
C PRO A 129 11.30 -5.14 -16.13
N LYS A 130 11.34 -5.86 -17.25
CA LYS A 130 11.77 -5.40 -18.57
C LYS A 130 10.88 -4.27 -19.08
N ALA A 131 9.57 -4.34 -18.84
CA ALA A 131 8.66 -3.26 -19.19
C ALA A 131 8.52 -2.27 -18.03
N ALA A 132 8.38 -0.98 -18.34
CA ALA A 132 8.08 0.06 -17.34
C ALA A 132 6.58 0.24 -17.09
N VAL A 133 5.74 -0.33 -17.97
CA VAL A 133 4.28 -0.29 -17.93
C VAL A 133 3.70 -1.58 -18.49
N GLN A 134 2.53 -1.98 -18.02
CA GLN A 134 1.82 -3.13 -18.58
C GLN A 134 1.53 -2.89 -20.07
N ARG A 135 2.02 -3.76 -20.96
CA ARG A 135 1.80 -3.58 -22.41
C ARG A 135 0.40 -4.02 -22.86
N SER A 136 -0.16 -5.04 -22.21
CA SER A 136 -1.51 -5.55 -22.46
C SER A 136 -1.98 -6.38 -21.26
N ARG A 137 -3.27 -6.69 -21.18
CA ARG A 137 -3.81 -7.59 -20.13
C ARG A 137 -3.20 -8.99 -20.13
N ARG A 138 -2.58 -9.41 -21.25
CA ARG A 138 -1.96 -10.73 -21.42
C ARG A 138 -0.43 -10.70 -21.40
N TYR A 139 0.18 -9.52 -21.20
CA TYR A 139 1.63 -9.37 -21.25
C TYR A 139 2.34 -10.23 -20.19
N ARG A 140 3.47 -10.83 -20.60
CA ARG A 140 4.35 -11.65 -19.76
C ARG A 140 5.80 -11.32 -20.10
N GLU A 141 6.64 -11.18 -19.09
CA GLU A 141 8.08 -10.91 -19.29
C GLU A 141 8.90 -12.15 -19.59
N VAL A 142 8.45 -13.26 -19.01
CA VAL A 142 9.07 -14.57 -19.08
C VAL A 142 7.99 -15.62 -19.37
N PRO A 143 8.34 -16.69 -20.13
CA PRO A 143 7.45 -17.83 -20.29
C PRO A 143 7.06 -18.43 -18.93
N PRO A 144 5.83 -18.96 -18.76
CA PRO A 144 5.42 -19.58 -17.51
C PRO A 144 6.32 -20.76 -17.16
N LYS A 145 6.90 -20.72 -15.97
CA LYS A 145 7.68 -21.84 -15.40
C LYS A 145 6.75 -22.89 -14.80
N LYS A 146 7.34 -24.04 -14.42
CA LYS A 146 6.62 -25.03 -13.60
C LYS A 146 6.23 -24.39 -12.26
N PRO A 147 5.00 -24.57 -11.75
CA PRO A 147 4.56 -23.96 -10.50
C PRO A 147 5.51 -24.22 -9.32
N ILE A 148 6.15 -25.39 -9.26
CA ILE A 148 7.12 -25.73 -8.21
C ILE A 148 8.40 -24.89 -8.25
N GLU A 149 8.85 -24.48 -9.44
CA GLU A 149 10.06 -23.65 -9.61
C GLU A 149 9.78 -22.21 -9.17
N ASP A 150 8.61 -21.68 -9.53
CA ASP A 150 8.15 -20.37 -9.04
C ASP A 150 7.96 -20.41 -7.53
N TYR A 151 7.35 -21.46 -6.98
CA TYR A 151 7.21 -21.62 -5.53
C TYR A 151 8.55 -21.63 -4.80
N ARG A 152 9.55 -22.37 -5.29
CA ARG A 152 10.90 -22.36 -4.70
C ARG A 152 11.53 -20.97 -4.74
N SER A 153 11.42 -20.28 -5.87
CA SER A 153 11.92 -18.91 -6.04
C SER A 153 11.24 -17.94 -5.07
N ALA A 154 9.91 -18.03 -4.96
CA ALA A 154 9.11 -17.19 -4.08
C ALA A 154 9.43 -17.44 -2.59
N ARG A 155 9.63 -18.71 -2.19
CA ARG A 155 10.03 -19.06 -0.83
C ARG A 155 11.42 -18.57 -0.49
N ASN A 156 12.37 -18.67 -1.42
CA ASN A 156 13.70 -18.11 -1.24
C ASN A 156 13.62 -16.58 -1.01
N LEU A 157 12.86 -15.89 -1.86
CA LEU A 157 12.68 -14.45 -1.79
C LEU A 157 12.03 -14.00 -0.46
N MET A 158 10.97 -14.69 -0.03
CA MET A 158 10.34 -14.45 1.28
C MET A 158 11.26 -14.80 2.46
N GLY A 159 12.16 -15.78 2.30
CA GLY A 159 13.19 -16.11 3.30
C GLY A 159 14.17 -14.95 3.51
N VAL A 160 14.69 -14.38 2.42
CA VAL A 160 15.56 -13.20 2.45
C VAL A 160 14.83 -12.00 3.06
N PHE A 161 13.57 -11.77 2.68
CA PHE A 161 12.76 -10.69 3.24
C PHE A 161 12.59 -10.82 4.76
N ASN A 162 12.26 -12.02 5.23
CA ASN A 162 12.11 -12.30 6.66
C ASN A 162 13.41 -12.12 7.42
N ALA A 163 14.55 -12.54 6.86
CA ALA A 163 15.86 -12.32 7.47
C ALA A 163 16.15 -10.82 7.65
N SER A 164 15.86 -10.01 6.63
CA SER A 164 16.00 -8.54 6.70
C SER A 164 15.08 -7.91 7.74
N ILE A 165 13.83 -8.37 7.88
CA ILE A 165 12.92 -7.85 8.92
C ILE A 165 13.44 -8.20 10.31
N ASN A 166 13.93 -9.43 10.50
CA ASN A 166 14.43 -9.90 11.78
C ASN A 166 15.69 -9.12 12.22
N SER A 167 16.55 -8.70 11.29
CA SER A 167 17.72 -7.86 11.61
C SER A 167 17.33 -6.44 12.06
N ASP A 168 16.21 -5.92 11.55
CA ASP A 168 15.70 -4.59 11.89
C ASP A 168 14.82 -4.59 13.15
N MET A 169 14.48 -5.77 13.67
CA MET A 169 13.56 -5.92 14.79
C MET A 169 14.18 -5.39 16.10
N ARG A 170 13.75 -4.20 16.51
CA ARG A 170 14.11 -3.61 17.81
C ARG A 170 13.33 -4.30 18.94
N ARG A 171 13.94 -4.42 20.14
CA ARG A 171 13.38 -5.16 21.28
C ARG A 171 12.13 -4.52 21.90
N ASP A 172 11.81 -3.27 21.57
CA ASP A 172 10.87 -2.38 22.24
C ASP A 172 9.43 -2.36 21.66
N GLY A 173 9.18 -3.01 20.52
CA GLY A 173 7.85 -3.09 19.90
C GLY A 173 7.26 -4.49 19.88
N ARG A 174 6.47 -4.88 20.90
CA ARG A 174 5.79 -6.19 20.95
C ARG A 174 4.27 -6.09 21.05
N SER A 175 3.68 -5.04 20.49
CA SER A 175 2.24 -4.75 20.57
C SER A 175 1.35 -5.84 19.98
N LEU A 176 1.88 -6.70 19.10
CA LEU A 176 1.18 -7.84 18.52
C LEU A 176 1.79 -9.19 18.90
N LYS A 177 2.59 -9.27 19.97
CA LYS A 177 3.14 -10.55 20.43
C LYS A 177 2.02 -11.56 20.71
N GLY A 178 2.14 -12.75 20.12
CA GLY A 178 1.18 -13.84 20.26
C GLY A 178 0.00 -13.77 19.29
N TRP A 179 -0.10 -12.72 18.48
CA TRP A 179 -1.06 -12.68 17.36
C TRP A 179 -0.52 -13.45 16.16
N ARG A 180 -1.41 -14.17 15.50
CA ARG A 180 -1.13 -14.86 14.23
C ARG A 180 -2.04 -14.29 13.16
N ILE A 181 -1.46 -13.65 12.17
CA ILE A 181 -2.20 -12.85 11.19
C ILE A 181 -1.93 -13.38 9.80
N VAL A 182 -3.00 -13.69 9.06
CA VAL A 182 -2.89 -14.05 7.65
C VAL A 182 -3.28 -12.84 6.82
N LEU A 183 -2.39 -12.47 5.91
CA LEU A 183 -2.65 -11.51 4.85
C LEU A 183 -2.95 -12.27 3.56
N ASP A 184 -4.06 -11.94 2.93
CA ASP A 184 -4.47 -12.52 1.67
C ASP A 184 -4.48 -11.44 0.59
N PRO A 185 -3.38 -11.27 -0.16
CA PRO A 185 -3.41 -10.44 -1.35
C PRO A 185 -4.39 -11.08 -2.35
N GLY A 186 -5.51 -10.41 -2.59
CA GLY A 186 -6.50 -10.82 -3.59
C GLY A 186 -5.86 -10.99 -4.95
N HIS A 187 -6.45 -11.85 -5.79
CA HIS A 187 -5.97 -12.09 -7.15
C HIS A 187 -4.51 -12.63 -7.20
N GLY A 188 -3.82 -12.54 -8.33
CA GLY A 188 -2.49 -13.07 -8.57
C GLY A 188 -2.47 -14.20 -9.60
N GLY A 189 -1.28 -14.51 -10.11
CA GLY A 189 -1.05 -15.64 -11.00
C GLY A 189 -1.77 -15.45 -12.34
N ARG A 190 -2.91 -16.13 -12.53
CA ARG A 190 -3.70 -16.05 -13.78
C ARG A 190 -4.74 -14.94 -13.76
N ASP A 191 -5.06 -14.47 -12.57
CA ASP A 191 -6.12 -13.51 -12.34
C ASP A 191 -5.47 -12.21 -11.87
N PRO A 192 -5.33 -11.19 -12.73
CA PRO A 192 -4.79 -9.90 -12.34
C PRO A 192 -5.78 -9.04 -11.53
N GLY A 193 -7.04 -9.49 -11.38
CA GLY A 193 -8.14 -8.67 -10.90
C GLY A 193 -8.46 -7.52 -11.86
N ALA A 194 -8.81 -6.36 -11.31
CA ALA A 194 -9.05 -5.14 -12.09
C ALA A 194 -7.76 -4.68 -12.81
N ILE A 195 -7.88 -4.46 -14.13
CA ILE A 195 -6.87 -3.75 -14.91
C ILE A 195 -7.51 -2.47 -15.43
N VAL A 196 -7.11 -1.34 -14.87
CA VAL A 196 -7.63 -0.03 -15.26
C VAL A 196 -6.57 0.77 -15.98
N SER A 197 -6.93 1.39 -17.10
CA SER A 197 -6.06 2.32 -17.80
C SER A 197 -6.11 3.70 -17.15
N ASN A 198 -4.96 4.38 -17.13
CA ASN A 198 -4.85 5.76 -16.70
C ASN A 198 -3.78 6.47 -17.55
N LEU A 199 -3.57 7.77 -17.31
CA LEU A 199 -2.58 8.57 -18.04
C LEU A 199 -1.47 9.01 -17.08
N ASP A 200 -0.22 8.90 -17.52
CA ASP A 200 0.92 9.44 -16.79
C ASP A 200 1.08 10.96 -16.92
N GLY A 201 2.08 11.52 -16.23
CA GLY A 201 2.40 12.94 -16.29
C GLY A 201 2.79 13.44 -17.69
N ASN A 202 3.00 12.55 -18.66
CA ASN A 202 3.30 12.81 -20.07
C ASN A 202 2.15 12.42 -21.00
N ASN A 203 0.95 12.17 -20.46
CA ASN A 203 -0.24 11.77 -21.21
C ASN A 203 -0.10 10.43 -21.95
N ARG A 204 0.78 9.54 -21.47
CA ARG A 204 0.93 8.18 -21.99
C ARG A 204 0.04 7.23 -21.21
N SER A 205 -0.57 6.28 -21.92
CA SER A 205 -1.36 5.22 -21.30
C SER A 205 -0.51 4.36 -20.38
N VAL A 206 -1.00 4.17 -19.18
CA VAL A 206 -0.44 3.26 -18.18
C VAL A 206 -1.57 2.39 -17.63
N TYR A 207 -1.24 1.26 -17.02
CA TYR A 207 -2.24 0.42 -16.38
C TYR A 207 -1.91 0.23 -14.92
N VAL A 208 -2.97 0.16 -14.13
CA VAL A 208 -2.94 -0.22 -12.72
C VAL A 208 -3.59 -1.59 -12.64
N VAL A 209 -2.85 -2.55 -12.10
CA VAL A 209 -3.22 -3.97 -12.02
C VAL A 209 -3.46 -4.30 -10.56
N GLU A 210 -4.63 -4.86 -10.25
CA GLU A 210 -5.11 -5.04 -8.87
C GLU A 210 -4.16 -5.86 -8.00
N ASP A 211 -3.88 -7.08 -8.42
CA ASP A 211 -3.05 -8.01 -7.66
C ASP A 211 -1.67 -7.43 -7.32
N GLU A 212 -1.06 -6.70 -8.24
CA GLU A 212 0.26 -6.10 -8.09
C GLU A 212 0.36 -5.11 -6.94
N PHE A 213 -0.57 -4.14 -6.84
CA PHE A 213 -0.51 -3.17 -5.74
C PHE A 213 -1.10 -3.72 -4.44
N VAL A 214 -2.08 -4.61 -4.53
CA VAL A 214 -2.62 -5.32 -3.37
C VAL A 214 -1.52 -6.15 -2.71
N TYR A 215 -0.71 -6.84 -3.51
CA TYR A 215 0.45 -7.60 -3.06
C TYR A 215 1.53 -6.69 -2.45
N ASP A 216 1.85 -5.55 -3.08
CA ASP A 216 2.78 -4.57 -2.51
C ASP A 216 2.32 -4.06 -1.14
N ILE A 217 1.04 -3.65 -1.01
CA ILE A 217 0.47 -3.18 0.26
C ILE A 217 0.49 -4.30 1.30
N ALA A 218 0.18 -5.54 0.90
CA ALA A 218 0.26 -6.70 1.79
C ALA A 218 1.67 -6.91 2.33
N LEU A 219 2.72 -6.74 1.52
CA LEU A 219 4.11 -6.88 1.97
C LEU A 219 4.57 -5.74 2.89
N ARG A 220 4.16 -4.50 2.59
CA ARG A 220 4.39 -3.36 3.51
C ARG A 220 3.72 -3.61 4.86
N LEU A 221 2.49 -4.11 4.84
CA LEU A 221 1.76 -4.50 6.04
C LEU A 221 2.42 -5.69 6.75
N TYR A 222 2.88 -6.70 6.01
CA TYR A 222 3.60 -7.87 6.52
C TYR A 222 4.80 -7.42 7.36
N GLN A 223 5.66 -6.56 6.81
CA GLN A 223 6.81 -6.02 7.51
C GLN A 223 6.39 -5.31 8.82
N LYS A 224 5.41 -4.41 8.76
CA LYS A 224 4.93 -3.66 9.94
C LYS A 224 4.39 -4.60 11.03
N LEU A 225 3.63 -5.62 10.66
CA LEU A 225 3.08 -6.61 11.58
C LEU A 225 4.15 -7.49 12.22
N ARG A 226 5.14 -7.94 11.42
CA ARG A 226 6.29 -8.71 11.91
C ARG A 226 7.14 -7.90 12.88
N LEU A 227 7.45 -6.64 12.56
CA LEU A 227 8.17 -5.71 13.44
C LEU A 227 7.40 -5.43 14.74
N ALA A 228 6.06 -5.47 14.72
CA ALA A 228 5.22 -5.36 15.91
C ALA A 228 5.13 -6.66 16.74
N GLY A 229 5.78 -7.74 16.30
CA GLY A 229 5.88 -9.01 17.02
C GLY A 229 4.82 -10.05 16.67
N ALA A 230 4.00 -9.84 15.63
CA ALA A 230 3.05 -10.86 15.16
C ALA A 230 3.77 -11.99 14.41
N GLU A 231 3.21 -13.21 14.49
CA GLU A 231 3.44 -14.23 13.47
C GLU A 231 2.58 -13.89 12.25
N VAL A 232 3.16 -13.81 11.06
CA VAL A 232 2.43 -13.39 9.85
C VAL A 232 2.66 -14.37 8.71
N GLU A 233 1.59 -14.72 8.00
CA GLU A 233 1.62 -15.58 6.82
C GLU A 233 0.89 -14.90 5.66
N MET A 234 1.34 -15.15 4.42
CA MET A 234 0.65 -14.70 3.21
C MET A 234 0.04 -15.90 2.47
N THR A 235 -1.15 -15.76 1.89
CA THR A 235 -1.78 -16.86 1.12
C THR A 235 -1.18 -17.05 -0.29
N VAL A 236 -0.64 -15.98 -0.85
CA VAL A 236 -0.01 -15.90 -2.18
C VAL A 236 1.35 -15.24 -2.02
N ILE A 237 2.33 -15.74 -2.76
CA ILE A 237 3.71 -15.23 -2.80
C ILE A 237 4.20 -15.13 -4.24
N SER A 238 5.09 -14.18 -4.47
CA SER A 238 5.62 -13.88 -5.79
C SER A 238 7.07 -14.41 -5.95
N PRO A 239 7.41 -15.01 -7.10
CA PRO A 239 8.75 -15.57 -7.35
C PRO A 239 9.81 -14.52 -7.72
N ASN A 240 9.41 -13.30 -8.03
CA ASN A 240 10.26 -12.31 -8.67
C ASN A 240 10.23 -10.92 -8.01
N HIS A 241 9.32 -10.68 -7.05
CA HIS A 241 9.25 -9.39 -6.39
C HIS A 241 8.72 -9.44 -4.95
N LEU A 242 9.17 -8.46 -4.18
CA LEU A 242 8.67 -8.12 -2.84
C LEU A 242 8.03 -6.73 -2.91
N ILE A 243 8.42 -5.82 -2.03
CA ILE A 243 7.95 -4.44 -1.99
C ILE A 243 8.41 -3.70 -3.25
N ARG A 244 7.48 -3.06 -3.89
CA ARG A 244 7.72 -2.37 -5.13
C ARG A 244 7.86 -0.86 -4.92
N GLU A 245 8.99 -0.31 -5.32
CA GLU A 245 9.25 1.12 -5.31
C GLU A 245 8.98 1.75 -6.68
N ASN A 246 8.14 2.77 -6.70
CA ASN A 246 7.64 3.40 -7.93
C ASN A 246 8.01 4.87 -7.89
N ASN A 247 9.31 5.16 -7.89
CA ASN A 247 9.82 6.52 -7.93
C ASN A 247 10.49 6.77 -9.29
N PRO A 248 9.99 7.72 -10.11
CA PRO A 248 8.85 8.60 -9.87
C PRO A 248 7.49 7.87 -9.92
N PRO A 249 6.41 8.41 -9.29
CA PRO A 249 5.06 7.83 -9.31
C PRO A 249 4.46 7.60 -10.71
N ALA A 250 5.10 8.17 -11.74
CA ALA A 250 4.78 7.94 -13.13
C ALA A 250 5.23 6.56 -13.67
N ARG A 251 5.82 5.68 -12.85
CA ARG A 251 6.08 4.27 -13.17
C ARG A 251 4.97 3.37 -12.61
N THR A 252 4.63 2.29 -13.32
CA THR A 252 3.61 1.34 -12.86
C THR A 252 4.20 -0.05 -12.73
N PHE A 253 3.44 -0.92 -12.09
CA PHE A 253 3.75 -2.34 -12.04
C PHE A 253 3.50 -2.99 -13.36
N VAL A 254 4.41 -3.91 -13.66
CA VAL A 254 4.23 -4.86 -14.71
C VAL A 254 3.86 -6.17 -14.06
N HIS A 255 2.73 -6.69 -14.52
CA HIS A 255 2.14 -7.93 -14.06
C HIS A 255 2.85 -9.10 -14.73
N GLU A 256 3.53 -9.92 -13.93
CA GLU A 256 4.35 -11.02 -14.43
C GLU A 256 3.63 -12.37 -14.42
N GLN A 257 2.35 -12.42 -14.03
CA GLN A 257 1.47 -13.60 -14.08
C GLN A 257 2.07 -14.86 -13.42
N ASN A 258 2.87 -14.68 -12.37
CA ASN A 258 3.72 -15.76 -11.84
C ASN A 258 3.60 -15.99 -10.34
N GLU A 259 2.73 -15.25 -9.65
CA GLU A 259 2.40 -15.52 -8.26
C GLU A 259 1.85 -16.94 -8.12
N VAL A 260 2.13 -17.51 -6.95
CA VAL A 260 1.76 -18.87 -6.58
C VAL A 260 1.13 -18.87 -5.20
N TYR A 261 0.31 -19.88 -4.93
CA TYR A 261 -0.14 -20.11 -3.56
C TYR A 261 1.06 -20.38 -2.66
N ASN A 262 1.03 -19.88 -1.42
CA ASN A 262 2.06 -20.17 -0.43
C ASN A 262 1.84 -21.55 0.21
N ASP A 263 1.87 -22.58 -0.64
CA ASP A 263 1.63 -23.96 -0.27
C ASP A 263 2.33 -24.90 -1.26
N VAL A 264 3.34 -25.62 -0.77
CA VAL A 264 4.08 -26.57 -1.60
C VAL A 264 3.18 -27.68 -2.15
N SER A 265 2.16 -28.12 -1.40
CA SER A 265 1.29 -29.22 -1.82
C SER A 265 0.46 -28.88 -3.06
N VAL A 266 0.15 -27.59 -3.24
CA VAL A 266 -0.56 -27.07 -4.43
C VAL A 266 0.39 -26.97 -5.62
N ASN A 267 1.58 -26.43 -5.40
CA ASN A 267 2.54 -26.14 -6.47
C ASN A 267 3.35 -27.35 -6.95
N ARG A 268 3.28 -28.50 -6.26
CA ARG A 268 3.90 -29.76 -6.72
C ARG A 268 3.29 -30.28 -8.02
N ARG A 269 2.03 -29.96 -8.30
CA ARG A 269 1.36 -30.39 -9.52
C ARG A 269 1.84 -29.54 -10.70
N ASN A 270 2.27 -30.18 -11.77
CA ASN A 270 2.67 -29.49 -13.00
C ASN A 270 1.42 -29.12 -13.84
N SER A 271 0.58 -28.23 -13.31
CA SER A 271 -0.61 -27.75 -14.01
C SER A 271 -0.77 -26.25 -13.85
N PHE A 272 -1.09 -25.56 -14.94
CA PHE A 272 -1.38 -24.13 -14.89
C PHE A 272 -2.64 -23.81 -14.08
N SER A 273 -3.54 -24.78 -13.89
CA SER A 273 -4.75 -24.63 -13.06
C SER A 273 -4.48 -24.49 -11.56
N VAL A 274 -3.26 -24.78 -11.10
CA VAL A 274 -2.88 -24.66 -9.68
C VAL A 274 -2.37 -23.27 -9.31
N ARG A 275 -2.31 -22.34 -10.27
CA ARG A 275 -2.00 -20.94 -9.98
C ARG A 275 -3.20 -20.21 -9.40
N PRO A 276 -2.97 -19.19 -8.54
CA PRO A 276 -4.01 -18.29 -8.10
C PRO A 276 -4.89 -17.81 -9.26
N GLY A 277 -6.19 -17.80 -9.01
CA GLY A 277 -7.23 -17.59 -10.01
C GLY A 277 -8.63 -17.55 -9.38
N LEU A 278 -9.61 -17.14 -10.17
CA LEU A 278 -11.03 -17.03 -9.77
C LEU A 278 -11.66 -18.38 -9.37
N ASP A 279 -11.10 -19.48 -9.85
CA ASP A 279 -11.60 -20.85 -9.72
C ASP A 279 -11.23 -21.53 -8.38
N ASN A 280 -10.25 -21.00 -7.63
CA ASN A 280 -9.71 -21.71 -6.47
C ASN A 280 -9.48 -20.82 -5.23
N ILE A 281 -10.48 -19.99 -4.90
CA ILE A 281 -10.48 -19.14 -3.70
C ILE A 281 -10.38 -19.94 -2.40
N VAL A 282 -10.91 -21.17 -2.38
CA VAL A 282 -10.90 -22.06 -1.20
C VAL A 282 -9.49 -22.40 -0.75
N GLN A 283 -8.52 -22.43 -1.67
CA GLN A 283 -7.13 -22.74 -1.32
C GLN A 283 -6.52 -21.69 -0.39
N ARG A 284 -6.90 -20.41 -0.51
CA ARG A 284 -6.46 -19.32 0.38
C ARG A 284 -6.90 -19.57 1.82
N VAL A 285 -8.16 -19.97 1.99
CA VAL A 285 -8.73 -20.31 3.30
C VAL A 285 -8.04 -21.55 3.90
N LYS A 286 -7.73 -22.56 3.08
CA LYS A 286 -6.97 -23.74 3.53
C LYS A 286 -5.57 -23.37 4.04
N ILE A 287 -4.88 -22.49 3.33
CA ILE A 287 -3.56 -21.98 3.76
C ILE A 287 -3.68 -21.25 5.09
N ALA A 288 -4.65 -20.33 5.19
CA ALA A 288 -4.91 -19.58 6.41
C ALA A 288 -5.21 -20.49 7.61
N ASN A 289 -6.12 -21.45 7.44
CA ASN A 289 -6.56 -22.34 8.51
C ASN A 289 -5.44 -23.26 9.01
N ARG A 290 -4.57 -23.75 8.12
CA ARG A 290 -3.38 -24.50 8.53
C ARG A 290 -2.42 -23.63 9.34
N PHE A 291 -2.26 -22.36 8.94
CA PHE A 291 -1.45 -21.44 9.72
C PHE A 291 -2.06 -21.22 11.11
N PHE A 292 -3.36 -20.95 11.24
CA PHE A 292 -3.98 -20.64 12.53
C PHE A 292 -3.94 -21.76 13.57
N ALA A 293 -4.07 -23.03 13.14
CA ALA A 293 -3.99 -24.22 14.01
C ALA A 293 -4.87 -24.14 15.28
N ARG A 294 -6.08 -23.54 15.19
CA ARG A 294 -7.06 -23.36 16.29
C ARG A 294 -6.62 -22.50 17.49
N ARG A 295 -5.76 -21.50 17.27
CA ARG A 295 -5.39 -20.52 18.32
C ARG A 295 -6.38 -19.34 18.41
N GLY A 296 -6.47 -18.73 19.59
CA GLY A 296 -7.44 -17.65 19.88
C GLY A 296 -7.11 -16.28 19.28
N LYS A 297 -5.84 -15.85 19.25
CA LYS A 297 -5.46 -14.50 18.74
C LYS A 297 -5.12 -14.54 17.25
N THR A 298 -6.13 -14.72 16.42
CA THR A 298 -5.98 -14.97 14.98
C THR A 298 -6.77 -13.97 14.14
N LEU A 299 -6.15 -13.39 13.11
CA LEU A 299 -6.83 -12.49 12.18
C LEU A 299 -6.59 -12.93 10.74
N PHE A 300 -7.63 -12.82 9.92
CA PHE A 300 -7.51 -12.95 8.48
C PHE A 300 -7.92 -11.64 7.81
N ILE A 301 -7.03 -11.10 6.96
CA ILE A 301 -7.29 -9.88 6.21
C ILE A 301 -7.04 -10.16 4.75
N SER A 302 -8.12 -10.17 3.96
CA SER A 302 -8.03 -10.17 2.49
C SER A 302 -7.97 -8.74 1.98
N LEU A 303 -7.05 -8.46 1.07
CA LEU A 303 -6.82 -7.15 0.48
C LEU A 303 -7.22 -7.18 -0.99
N HIS A 304 -7.92 -6.17 -1.45
CA HIS A 304 -8.45 -6.05 -2.81
C HIS A 304 -8.49 -4.58 -3.25
N ALA A 305 -8.91 -4.33 -4.48
CA ALA A 305 -9.49 -3.05 -4.85
C ALA A 305 -10.81 -3.24 -5.58
N ASP A 306 -11.66 -2.23 -5.44
CA ASP A 306 -12.91 -2.19 -6.16
C ASP A 306 -12.74 -1.57 -7.53
N ASN A 307 -13.63 -1.89 -8.46
CA ASN A 307 -13.75 -1.24 -9.76
C ASN A 307 -15.22 -0.99 -10.13
N THR A 308 -16.10 -0.91 -9.14
CA THR A 308 -17.54 -0.74 -9.34
C THR A 308 -17.84 0.71 -9.70
N PRO A 309 -18.43 1.00 -10.88
CA PRO A 309 -18.66 2.38 -11.33
C PRO A 309 -19.47 3.26 -10.38
N ASN A 310 -20.50 2.67 -9.76
CA ASN A 310 -21.46 3.39 -8.93
C ASN A 310 -21.08 3.44 -7.46
N ARG A 311 -19.95 2.85 -7.06
CA ARG A 311 -19.48 2.92 -5.67
C ARG A 311 -18.65 4.20 -5.47
N PRO A 312 -18.85 4.96 -4.38
CA PRO A 312 -18.02 6.13 -4.07
C PRO A 312 -16.50 5.83 -4.02
N GLU A 313 -15.70 6.88 -4.09
CA GLU A 313 -14.25 6.82 -3.82
C GLU A 313 -13.96 6.29 -2.39
N GLY A 314 -12.72 5.86 -2.16
CA GLY A 314 -12.21 5.51 -0.83
C GLY A 314 -12.38 4.04 -0.43
N PRO A 315 -11.94 3.63 0.76
CA PRO A 315 -11.88 2.22 1.12
C PRO A 315 -13.26 1.60 1.41
N LEU A 316 -13.43 0.29 1.24
CA LEU A 316 -14.57 -0.48 1.74
C LEU A 316 -14.08 -1.68 2.56
N VAL A 317 -14.62 -1.81 3.77
CA VAL A 317 -14.37 -2.97 4.64
C VAL A 317 -15.57 -3.91 4.64
N ILE A 318 -15.31 -5.16 4.32
CA ILE A 318 -16.33 -6.20 4.20
C ILE A 318 -16.12 -7.24 5.28
N TYR A 319 -17.18 -7.55 6.03
CA TYR A 319 -17.22 -8.68 6.96
C TYR A 319 -18.20 -9.75 6.47
N TRP A 320 -18.05 -10.98 6.96
CA TRP A 320 -18.93 -12.07 6.56
C TRP A 320 -20.35 -11.89 7.12
N SER A 321 -21.34 -11.99 6.22
CA SER A 321 -22.76 -12.01 6.57
C SER A 321 -23.56 -12.83 5.55
N ARG A 322 -24.53 -13.63 6.00
CA ARG A 322 -25.42 -14.43 5.13
C ARG A 322 -26.79 -14.61 5.77
N ARG A 323 -27.85 -14.18 5.06
CA ARG A 323 -29.26 -14.37 5.47
C ARG A 323 -29.50 -13.97 6.94
N GLY A 324 -29.06 -12.77 7.32
CA GLY A 324 -29.18 -12.25 8.69
C GLY A 324 -28.16 -12.79 9.70
N LYS A 325 -27.45 -13.89 9.42
CA LYS A 325 -26.34 -14.36 10.26
C LYS A 325 -25.12 -13.47 10.04
N ILE A 326 -24.60 -12.92 11.13
CA ILE A 326 -23.46 -12.01 11.16
C ILE A 326 -22.41 -12.59 12.09
N ASP A 327 -21.15 -12.60 11.65
CA ASP A 327 -20.04 -12.76 12.59
C ASP A 327 -19.80 -11.43 13.33
N SER A 328 -20.09 -11.42 14.63
CA SER A 328 -20.00 -10.25 15.48
C SER A 328 -18.56 -9.79 15.71
N ARG A 329 -17.58 -10.70 15.78
CA ARG A 329 -16.16 -10.36 15.96
C ARG A 329 -15.61 -9.75 14.68
N SER A 330 -15.93 -10.33 13.53
CA SER A 330 -15.58 -9.79 12.21
C SER A 330 -16.24 -8.45 11.93
N ARG A 331 -17.52 -8.26 12.31
CA ARG A 331 -18.19 -6.94 12.22
C ARG A 331 -17.55 -5.90 13.14
N SER A 332 -17.17 -6.28 14.37
CA SER A 332 -16.44 -5.40 15.30
C SER A 332 -15.09 -5.00 14.71
N PHE A 333 -14.36 -5.95 14.14
CA PHE A 333 -13.09 -5.70 13.48
C PHE A 333 -13.26 -4.76 12.29
N ALA A 334 -14.24 -5.01 11.43
CA ALA A 334 -14.52 -4.18 10.27
C ALA A 334 -14.84 -2.72 10.65
N ARG A 335 -15.58 -2.47 11.74
CA ARG A 335 -15.85 -1.11 12.24
C ARG A 335 -14.60 -0.41 12.77
N ILE A 336 -13.68 -1.13 13.41
CA ILE A 336 -12.42 -0.55 13.86
C ILE A 336 -11.53 -0.23 12.66
N MET A 337 -11.53 -1.10 11.66
CA MET A 337 -10.76 -0.93 10.43
C MET A 337 -11.28 0.24 9.58
N GLU A 338 -12.59 0.37 9.41
CA GLU A 338 -13.20 1.46 8.64
C GLU A 338 -12.74 2.85 9.14
N ARG A 339 -12.87 3.13 10.45
CA ARG A 339 -12.34 4.35 11.06
C ARG A 339 -10.84 4.56 10.87
N ALA A 340 -10.06 3.49 10.79
CA ALA A 340 -8.61 3.59 10.57
C ALA A 340 -8.28 3.95 9.11
N LEU A 341 -9.17 3.61 8.19
CA LEU A 341 -9.02 3.76 6.75
C LEU A 341 -9.48 5.12 6.22
N ASP A 342 -10.27 5.90 6.96
CA ASP A 342 -10.77 7.24 6.56
C ASP A 342 -9.70 8.14 5.95
N LEU A 343 -9.84 8.48 4.66
CA LEU A 343 -8.97 9.45 4.00
C LEU A 343 -9.44 10.86 4.38
N PRO A 344 -8.56 11.90 4.33
CA PRO A 344 -8.85 13.24 4.84
C PRO A 344 -10.19 13.85 4.41
N ASP A 345 -10.68 13.50 3.22
CA ASP A 345 -11.95 13.98 2.66
C ASP A 345 -12.77 12.86 2.00
N VAL A 346 -12.37 11.59 2.18
CA VAL A 346 -13.04 10.45 1.55
C VAL A 346 -13.25 9.36 2.62
N PRO A 347 -14.47 9.23 3.17
CA PRO A 347 -14.74 8.30 4.25
C PRO A 347 -14.65 6.85 3.75
N ALA A 348 -14.15 5.99 4.64
CA ALA A 348 -14.22 4.55 4.40
C ALA A 348 -15.66 4.06 4.58
N GLN A 349 -15.96 2.95 3.92
CA GLN A 349 -17.28 2.33 3.92
C GLN A 349 -17.20 0.98 4.62
N ILE A 350 -18.35 0.45 5.05
CA ILE A 350 -18.45 -0.87 5.67
C ILE A 350 -19.69 -1.63 5.17
N GLY A 351 -19.54 -2.93 4.91
CA GLY A 351 -20.65 -3.77 4.46
C GLY A 351 -20.53 -5.23 4.87
N GLY A 352 -21.67 -5.92 5.03
CA GLY A 352 -21.71 -7.37 5.21
C GLY A 352 -21.96 -8.08 3.88
N ARG A 353 -21.12 -9.06 3.50
CA ARG A 353 -21.31 -9.86 2.27
C ARG A 353 -21.00 -11.34 2.50
N ASN A 354 -21.61 -12.20 1.69
CA ASN A 354 -21.36 -13.65 1.73
C ASN A 354 -20.21 -14.05 0.79
N LEU A 355 -18.99 -13.58 1.08
CA LEU A 355 -17.81 -13.85 0.25
C LEU A 355 -17.17 -15.20 0.56
N ALA A 356 -16.73 -15.91 -0.47
CA ALA A 356 -16.12 -17.24 -0.33
C ALA A 356 -14.80 -17.23 0.44
N VAL A 357 -13.98 -16.17 0.29
CA VAL A 357 -12.68 -16.04 0.96
C VAL A 357 -12.81 -15.83 2.48
N LEU A 358 -13.95 -15.31 2.95
CA LEU A 358 -14.23 -15.14 4.37
C LEU A 358 -14.93 -16.37 4.98
N ARG A 359 -15.52 -17.22 4.14
CA ARG A 359 -16.31 -18.36 4.61
C ARG A 359 -15.41 -19.50 5.09
N GLY A 360 -15.72 -20.05 6.28
CA GLY A 360 -15.03 -21.24 6.80
C GLY A 360 -13.61 -20.95 7.28
N ASN A 361 -13.31 -19.68 7.56
CA ASN A 361 -12.06 -19.25 8.16
C ASN A 361 -12.04 -19.60 9.66
N LEU A 362 -10.88 -20.02 10.19
CA LEU A 362 -10.67 -20.32 11.61
C LEU A 362 -10.09 -19.13 12.39
N ALA A 363 -9.98 -17.96 11.77
CA ALA A 363 -9.59 -16.73 12.46
C ALA A 363 -10.63 -16.35 13.53
N GLN A 364 -10.18 -15.62 14.55
CA GLN A 364 -11.07 -14.99 15.53
C GLN A 364 -11.92 -13.89 14.88
N ALA A 365 -11.37 -13.22 13.88
CA ALA A 365 -12.07 -12.29 13.03
C ALA A 365 -11.44 -12.25 11.63
N GLU A 366 -12.29 -12.10 10.62
CA GLU A 366 -11.93 -12.03 9.22
C GLU A 366 -12.61 -10.87 8.51
N ILE A 367 -11.85 -10.15 7.70
CA ILE A 367 -12.36 -9.05 6.88
C ILE A 367 -11.72 -9.08 5.50
N LEU A 368 -12.40 -8.47 4.54
CA LEU A 368 -11.84 -8.09 3.25
C LEU A 368 -11.82 -6.56 3.18
N VAL A 369 -10.69 -5.99 2.77
CA VAL A 369 -10.52 -4.55 2.57
C VAL A 369 -10.34 -4.29 1.07
N GLU A 370 -11.34 -3.69 0.43
CA GLU A 370 -11.18 -3.03 -0.86
C GLU A 370 -10.49 -1.68 -0.57
N ILE A 371 -9.19 -1.59 -0.82
CA ILE A 371 -8.35 -0.49 -0.34
C ILE A 371 -8.78 0.83 -0.98
N ARG A 372 -9.19 0.78 -2.25
CA ARG A 372 -9.65 1.92 -3.08
C ARG A 372 -10.62 1.44 -4.15
N ASN A 373 -11.37 2.35 -4.78
CA ASN A 373 -12.09 2.05 -6.03
C ASN A 373 -11.36 2.64 -7.23
N VAL A 374 -10.71 1.74 -7.98
CA VAL A 374 -9.87 2.07 -9.13
C VAL A 374 -10.66 2.42 -10.39
N HIS A 375 -12.00 2.34 -10.34
CA HIS A 375 -12.86 2.99 -11.34
C HIS A 375 -12.59 4.50 -11.38
N HIS A 376 -12.36 5.09 -10.22
CA HIS A 376 -12.04 6.51 -10.10
C HIS A 376 -10.57 6.75 -10.46
N LYS A 377 -10.34 7.54 -11.51
CA LYS A 377 -8.98 7.77 -12.04
C LYS A 377 -8.01 8.35 -11.01
N GLY A 378 -8.51 9.14 -10.05
CA GLY A 378 -7.70 9.68 -8.96
C GLY A 378 -7.19 8.60 -8.01
N GLU A 379 -8.06 7.67 -7.62
CA GLU A 379 -7.74 6.53 -6.78
C GLU A 379 -6.78 5.55 -7.48
N ALA A 380 -7.04 5.25 -8.76
CA ALA A 380 -6.12 4.46 -9.59
C ALA A 380 -4.75 5.13 -9.72
N TRP A 381 -4.72 6.46 -9.92
CA TRP A 381 -3.48 7.22 -9.98
C TRP A 381 -2.69 7.16 -8.67
N ALA A 382 -3.39 7.31 -7.53
CA ALA A 382 -2.79 7.33 -6.21
C ALA A 382 -2.02 6.04 -5.91
N LEU A 383 -2.54 4.89 -6.33
CA LEU A 383 -1.90 3.58 -6.14
C LEU A 383 -0.56 3.42 -6.86
N ARG A 384 -0.21 4.31 -7.81
CA ARG A 384 1.11 4.29 -8.43
C ARG A 384 2.19 4.88 -7.54
N SER A 385 1.81 5.63 -6.51
CA SER A 385 2.73 6.23 -5.54
C SER A 385 3.03 5.25 -4.40
N HIS A 386 4.29 4.85 -4.26
CA HIS A 386 4.75 4.04 -3.13
C HIS A 386 4.43 4.67 -1.78
N LYS A 387 4.49 6.01 -1.67
CA LYS A 387 4.13 6.73 -0.44
C LYS A 387 2.67 6.57 -0.07
N ILE A 388 1.78 6.52 -1.06
CA ILE A 388 0.35 6.32 -0.82
C ILE A 388 0.09 4.88 -0.39
N ARG A 389 0.70 3.90 -1.06
CA ARG A 389 0.59 2.49 -0.67
C ARG A 389 1.14 2.20 0.73
N ASP A 390 2.23 2.87 1.11
CA ASP A 390 2.76 2.80 2.48
C ASP A 390 1.78 3.44 3.50
N SER A 391 1.20 4.59 3.17
CA SER A 391 0.13 5.20 3.98
C SER A 391 -1.10 4.29 4.10
N ASP A 392 -1.50 3.60 3.03
CA ASP A 392 -2.61 2.65 3.03
C ASP A 392 -2.28 1.45 3.94
N ALA A 393 -1.06 0.91 3.85
CA ALA A 393 -0.57 -0.13 4.77
C ALA A 393 -0.54 0.34 6.24
N ASP A 394 -0.11 1.57 6.51
CA ASP A 394 -0.09 2.17 7.86
C ASP A 394 -1.49 2.30 8.47
N ARG A 395 -2.48 2.64 7.64
CA ARG A 395 -3.89 2.73 8.06
C ARG A 395 -4.41 1.34 8.45
N ILE A 396 -4.18 0.34 7.61
CA ILE A 396 -4.58 -1.05 7.90
C ILE A 396 -3.87 -1.55 9.16
N PHE A 397 -2.56 -1.30 9.29
CA PHE A 397 -1.77 -1.65 10.47
C PHE A 397 -2.34 -1.02 11.74
N ARG A 398 -2.70 0.27 11.72
CA ARG A 398 -3.36 0.94 12.85
C ARG A 398 -4.71 0.32 13.19
N GLY A 399 -5.51 -0.05 12.18
CA GLY A 399 -6.78 -0.77 12.38
C GLY A 399 -6.58 -2.10 13.11
N ILE A 400 -5.56 -2.87 12.71
CA ILE A 400 -5.17 -4.13 13.37
C ILE A 400 -4.71 -3.88 14.81
N LEU A 401 -3.82 -2.91 15.06
CA LEU A 401 -3.37 -2.58 16.41
C LEU A 401 -4.53 -2.15 17.31
N ASN A 402 -5.47 -1.37 16.79
CA ASN A 402 -6.63 -0.92 17.56
C ASN A 402 -7.57 -2.07 17.90
N TYR A 403 -7.76 -3.03 16.99
CA TYR A 403 -8.49 -4.26 17.30
C TYR A 403 -7.75 -5.09 18.35
N ALA A 404 -6.46 -5.32 18.16
CA ALA A 404 -5.63 -6.12 19.05
C ALA A 404 -5.44 -5.53 20.46
N LYS A 405 -5.69 -4.23 20.65
CA LYS A 405 -5.72 -3.62 21.99
C LYS A 405 -7.03 -3.89 22.74
N ARG A 406 -8.10 -4.22 22.02
CA ARG A 406 -9.43 -4.46 22.57
C ARG A 406 -9.67 -5.92 22.95
N TYR A 407 -8.87 -6.85 22.42
CA TYR A 407 -8.98 -8.31 22.58
C TYR A 407 -7.60 -8.90 22.90
#